data_AF-A0A2N3D272-F1
#
_entry.id   AF-A0A2N3D272-F1
#
_cell.length_a   1.000
_cell.length_b   1.000
_cell.length_c   1.000
_cell.angle_alpha   90.00
_cell.angle_beta   90.00
_cell.angle_gamma   90.00
#
_symmetry.space_group_name_H-M   'P 1'
#
loop_
_entity.id
_entity.type
_entity.pdbx_description
1 polymer ?
#
loop_
_entity_poly.entity_id
_entity_poly.type
_entity_poly.pdbx_seq_one_letter_code
_entity_poly.pdbx_strand_id
1 'polypeptide(L)' 'MKHVLALSTLYPNAVNPQFGTFVARSLEALAKRGDWRVTVVNPIGLPPLALGRYRPLAELAPVSVENGVT' A
#
# COMPACT_ATOMS: atom_id res chain seq x y z
N MET A 1 19.27 7.43 9.30
CA MET A 1 17.96 6.86 8.91
C MET A 1 18.06 6.40 7.46
N LYS A 2 17.77 5.13 7.17
CA LYS A 2 17.84 4.57 5.80
C LYS A 2 16.46 4.67 5.14
N HIS A 3 16.44 4.77 3.81
CA HIS A 3 15.20 4.90 3.05
C HIS A 3 15.04 3.70 2.12
N VAL A 4 13.83 3.16 2.07
CA VAL A 4 13.46 2.11 1.11
C VAL A 4 12.14 2.46 0.45
N LEU A 5 12.10 2.27 -0.87
CA LEU A 5 10.90 2.36 -1.69
C LEU A 5 10.57 0.96 -2.19
N ALA A 6 9.41 0.44 -1.80
CA ALA A 6 8.90 -0.83 -2.31
C ALA A 6 7.81 -0.57 -3.35
N LEU A 7 7.92 -1.20 -4.50
CA LEU A 7 6.88 -1.22 -5.53
C LEU A 7 6.16 -2.55 -5.41
N SER A 8 4.89 -2.55 -5.03
CA SER A 8 4.14 -3.78 -4.83
C SER A 8 2.69 -3.62 -5.25
N THR A 9 2.27 -4.36 -6.26
CA THR A 9 0.86 -4.48 -6.65
C THR A 9 0.06 -5.38 -5.70
N LEU A 10 0.69 -5.98 -4.69
CA LEU A 10 0.04 -6.86 -3.71
C LEU A 10 -0.16 -6.19 -2.35
N TYR A 11 0.19 -4.91 -2.18
CA TYR A 11 -0.02 -4.23 -0.89
C TYR A 11 -1.53 -4.05 -0.64
N PRO A 12 -2.03 -4.32 0.59
CA PRO A 12 -3.44 -4.14 0.90
C PRO A 12 -3.88 -2.68 0.77
N ASN A 13 -5.17 -2.47 0.59
CA ASN A 13 -5.79 -1.15 0.65
C ASN A 13 -7.18 -1.27 1.29
N ALA A 14 -7.83 -0.14 1.56
CA ALA A 14 -9.13 -0.13 2.24
C ALA A 14 -10.24 -0.93 1.52
N VAL A 15 -10.14 -1.10 0.19
CA VAL A 15 -11.10 -1.92 -0.59
C VAL A 15 -10.78 -3.41 -0.50
N ASN A 16 -9.50 -3.78 -0.44
CA ASN A 16 -9.02 -5.17 -0.37
C ASN A 16 -8.02 -5.36 0.79
N PRO A 17 -8.47 -5.32 2.06
CA PRO A 17 -7.58 -5.27 3.23
C PRO A 17 -6.79 -6.55 3.47
N GLN A 18 -7.25 -7.69 2.94
CA GLN A 18 -6.57 -8.99 3.07
C GLN A 18 -5.63 -9.29 1.90
N PHE A 19 -5.54 -8.40 0.92
CA PHE A 19 -4.70 -8.61 -0.26
C PHE A 19 -3.22 -8.50 0.12
N GLY A 20 -2.45 -9.56 -0.18
CA GLY A 20 -1.01 -9.62 0.07
C GLY A 20 -0.56 -9.22 1.48
N THR A 21 -1.31 -9.62 2.51
CA THR A 21 -0.99 -9.37 3.94
C THR A 21 0.43 -9.76 4.34
N PHE A 22 1.03 -10.75 3.69
CA PHE A 22 2.43 -11.13 3.92
C PHE A 22 3.41 -10.01 3.51
N VAL A 23 3.12 -9.28 2.43
CA VAL A 23 3.93 -8.13 1.98
C VAL A 23 3.84 -7.00 3.00
N ALA A 24 2.62 -6.66 3.42
CA ALA A 24 2.40 -5.64 4.45
C ALA A 24 3.16 -5.99 5.73
N ARG A 25 2.97 -7.20 6.26
CA ARG A 25 3.65 -7.65 7.49
C ARG A 25 5.17 -7.59 7.40
N SER A 26 5.76 -7.92 6.25
CA SER A 26 7.20 -7.85 6.04
C SER A 26 7.72 -6.40 6.07
N LEU A 27 7.03 -5.49 5.39
CA LEU A 27 7.42 -4.08 5.30
C LEU A 27 7.17 -3.31 6.60
N GLU A 28 6.05 -3.60 7.27
CA GLU A 28 5.77 -3.07 8.61
C GLU A 28 6.78 -3.54 9.64
N ALA A 29 7.22 -4.81 9.58
CA ALA A 29 8.28 -5.30 10.45
C ALA A 29 9.61 -4.57 10.21
N LEU A 30 9.92 -4.22 8.95
CA LEU A 30 11.09 -3.39 8.62
C LEU A 30 10.94 -1.98 9.20
N ALA A 31 9.78 -1.35 9.04
CA ALA A 31 9.49 -0.01 9.57
C ALA A 31 9.60 0.03 11.10
N LYS A 32 9.07 -1.00 11.79
CA LYS A 32 9.09 -1.13 13.26
C LYS A 32 10.49 -1.17 13.88
N ARG A 33 11.54 -1.50 13.12
CA ARG A 33 12.92 -1.46 13.62
C ARG A 33 13.40 -0.03 13.95
N GLY A 34 12.78 0.99 13.34
CA GLY A 34 13.10 2.40 13.59
C GLY A 34 14.36 2.91 12.89
N ASP A 35 15.20 2.06 12.30
CA ASP A 35 16.36 2.48 11.49
C ASP A 35 16.02 2.73 10.01
N TRP A 36 14.78 2.43 9.60
CA TRP A 36 14.27 2.56 8.23
C TRP A 36 13.02 3.44 8.14
N ARG A 37 13.00 4.29 7.10
CA ARG A 37 11.78 4.90 6.57
C ARG A 37 11.32 4.08 5.37
N VAL A 38 10.14 3.48 5.49
CA VAL A 38 9.55 2.60 4.48
C VAL A 38 8.47 3.34 3.73
N THR A 39 8.59 3.39 2.41
CA THR A 39 7.55 3.92 1.52
C THR A 39 7.13 2.85 0.52
N VAL A 40 5.82 2.72 0.29
CA VAL A 40 5.25 1.75 -0.65
C VAL A 40 4.47 2.48 -1.72
N VAL A 41 4.79 2.20 -2.98
CA VAL A 41 3.90 2.52 -4.09
C VAL A 41 3.13 1.26 -4.42
N ASN A 42 1.80 1.34 -4.31
CA ASN A 42 0.86 0.30 -4.66
C ASN A 42 0.12 0.67 -5.94
N PRO A 43 0.59 0.28 -7.14
CA PRO A 43 -0.09 0.59 -8.38
C PRO A 43 -1.45 -0.12 -8.44
N ILE A 44 -2.52 0.65 -8.62
CA ILE A 44 -3.88 0.13 -8.77
C ILE A 44 -4.30 0.28 -10.23
N GLY A 45 -4.58 -0.86 -10.88
CA GLY A 45 -5.10 -0.86 -12.24
C GLY A 45 -6.53 -0.35 -12.30
N LEU A 46 -6.72 0.85 -12.84
CA LEU A 46 -8.02 1.45 -13.06
C LEU A 46 -8.36 1.51 -14.55
N PRO A 47 -9.57 1.12 -14.98
CA PRO A 47 -10.03 1.38 -16.33
C PRO A 47 -10.30 2.89 -16.54
N PRO A 48 -10.35 3.39 -17.79
CA PRO A 48 -10.68 4.80 -18.07
C PRO A 48 -12.02 5.27 -17.48
N LEU A 49 -12.98 4.36 -17.33
CA LEU A 49 -14.25 4.58 -16.65
C LEU A 49 -14.38 3.59 -15.48
N ALA A 50 -14.17 4.08 -14.26
CA ALA A 50 -14.18 3.28 -13.04
C ALA A 50 -15.61 3.02 -12.53
N LEU A 51 -16.29 2.03 -13.12
CA LEU A 51 -17.63 1.61 -12.74
C LEU A 51 -17.62 0.33 -11.87
N GLY A 52 -18.73 0.07 -11.18
CA GLY A 52 -18.92 -1.14 -10.37
C GLY A 52 -17.81 -1.31 -9.33
N ARG A 53 -17.15 -2.48 -9.34
CA ARG A 53 -16.06 -2.81 -8.39
C ARG A 53 -14.85 -1.87 -8.46
N TYR A 54 -14.67 -1.12 -9.56
CA TYR A 54 -13.57 -0.17 -9.71
C TYR A 54 -13.85 1.20 -9.09
N ARG A 55 -15.12 1.55 -8.85
CA ARG A 55 -15.48 2.83 -8.25
C ARG A 55 -14.82 3.06 -6.87
N PRO A 56 -14.92 2.14 -5.90
CA PRO A 56 -14.25 2.34 -4.61
C PRO A 56 -12.72 2.36 -4.72
N LEU A 57 -12.13 1.69 -5.73
CA LEU A 57 -10.69 1.75 -5.98
C LEU A 57 -10.23 3.11 -6.50
N ALA A 58 -11.07 3.79 -7.29
CA ALA A 58 -10.79 5.13 -7.79
C ALA A 58 -10.97 6.23 -6.72
N GLU A 59 -11.71 5.94 -5.65
CA GLU A 59 -11.97 6.84 -4.52
C GLU A 59 -10.93 6.68 -3.38
N LEU A 60 -9.97 5.77 -3.52
CA LEU A 60 -8.90 5.60 -2.54
C LEU A 60 -8.06 6.88 -2.41
N ALA A 61 -7.64 7.18 -1.18
CA ALA A 61 -6.68 8.25 -0.94
C ALA A 61 -5.37 7.94 -1.68
N PRO A 62 -4.76 8.92 -2.38
CA PRO A 62 -3.53 8.69 -3.13
C PRO A 62 -2.31 8.41 -2.23
N VAL A 63 -2.39 8.77 -0.94
CA VAL A 63 -1.36 8.52 0.08
C VAL A 63 -2.07 8.18 1.40
N SER A 64 -1.57 7.18 2.12
CA SER A 64 -1.99 6.84 3.47
C SER A 64 -0.78 6.52 4.34
N VAL A 65 -0.97 6.44 5.66
CA VAL A 65 0.09 5.99 6.58
C VAL A 65 -0.49 4.93 7.50
N GLU A 66 0.10 3.75 7.49
CA GLU A 66 -0.35 2.60 8.28
C GLU A 66 0.86 1.88 8.87
N ASN A 67 0.85 1.62 10.18
CA ASN A 67 1.87 0.82 10.87
C ASN A 67 3.33 1.26 10.60
N GLY A 68 3.55 2.55 10.38
CA GLY A 68 4.88 3.12 10.10
C GLY A 68 5.32 3.06 8.64
N VAL A 69 4.44 2.61 7.74
CA VAL A 69 4.62 2.63 6.28
C VAL A 69 3.84 3.81 5.70
N THR A 70 4.45 4.53 4.76
CA THR A 70 3.82 5.58 3.94
C THR A 70 3.58 5.10 2.52
#